data_AF-A0A0L1IIS7-F1
#
_entry.id   AF-A0A0L1IIS7-F1
#
_cell.length_a   1.000
_cell.length_b   1.000
_cell.length_c   1.000
_cell.angle_alpha   90.00
_cell.angle_beta   90.00
_cell.angle_gamma   90.00
#
_symmetry.space_group_name_H-M   'P 1'
#
loop_
_entity.id
_entity.type
_entity.pdbx_description
1 polymer ?
#
loop_
_entity_poly.entity_id
_entity_poly.type
_entity_poly.pdbx_seq_one_letter_code
_entity_poly.pdbx_strand_id
1 'polypeptide(L)'
;MKSKESIINDLKNNLSNNLDLVNKKEFDDLVNLFFDDEEIIDLLVVGIENKAWLLTLTNKRLFFVKKHNLYNNVIKQYGLEQLKDLRLTDSTQFASLSFIFDNDFIKVENITLNEAKLIGKKIAQSNINWLDEIKNMVK
;
A
#
# COMPACT_ATOMS: atom_id res chain seq x y z
N MET A 1 6.16 -16.17 8.86
CA MET A 1 6.02 -15.51 7.53
C MET A 1 4.72 -15.96 6.88
N LYS A 2 3.95 -15.02 6.31
CA LYS A 2 2.70 -15.34 5.62
C LYS A 2 2.93 -16.18 4.36
N SER A 3 2.06 -17.16 4.14
CA SER A 3 2.03 -17.92 2.88
C SER A 3 1.42 -17.09 1.75
N LYS A 4 1.84 -17.34 0.52
CA LYS A 4 1.26 -16.69 -0.68
C LYS A 4 -0.24 -16.97 -0.81
N GLU A 5 -0.69 -18.16 -0.41
CA GLU A 5 -2.11 -18.51 -0.37
C GLU A 5 -2.90 -17.66 0.63
N SER A 6 -2.35 -17.45 1.84
CA SER A 6 -2.95 -16.54 2.83
C SER A 6 -3.09 -15.13 2.28
N ILE A 7 -2.05 -14.61 1.63
CA ILE A 7 -2.05 -13.27 1.01
C ILE A 7 -3.14 -13.15 -0.06
N ILE A 8 -3.27 -14.16 -0.93
CA ILE A 8 -4.31 -14.17 -1.98
C ILE A 8 -5.70 -14.17 -1.35
N ASN A 9 -5.89 -14.89 -0.26
CA ASN A 9 -7.17 -14.91 0.45
C ASN A 9 -7.48 -13.55 1.09
N ASP A 10 -6.50 -12.89 1.72
CA ASP A 10 -6.67 -11.53 2.26
C ASP A 10 -7.11 -10.55 1.15
N LEU A 11 -6.42 -10.56 0.01
CA LEU A 11 -6.73 -9.66 -1.11
C LEU A 11 -8.13 -9.91 -1.70
N LYS A 12 -8.58 -11.17 -1.75
CA LYS A 12 -9.94 -11.53 -2.18
C LYS A 12 -10.98 -11.00 -1.18
N ASN A 13 -10.75 -11.22 0.12
CA ASN A 13 -11.64 -10.75 1.18
C ASN A 13 -11.75 -9.22 1.20
N ASN A 14 -10.66 -8.52 0.88
CA ASN A 14 -10.59 -7.06 0.79
C ASN A 14 -10.97 -6.49 -0.59
N LEU A 15 -11.50 -7.33 -1.49
CA LEU A 15 -11.97 -6.92 -2.83
C LEU A 15 -10.88 -6.12 -3.59
N SER A 16 -9.64 -6.62 -3.58
CA SER A 16 -8.58 -6.09 -4.44
C SER A 16 -8.85 -6.44 -5.91
N ASN A 17 -8.72 -5.46 -6.79
CA ASN A 17 -8.81 -5.67 -8.23
C ASN A 17 -7.50 -6.17 -8.85
N ASN A 18 -6.41 -6.21 -8.07
CA ASN A 18 -5.04 -6.38 -8.55
C ASN A 18 -4.40 -7.67 -8.00
N LEU A 19 -5.19 -8.75 -7.96
CA LEU A 19 -4.77 -10.06 -7.44
C LEU A 19 -3.58 -10.65 -8.19
N ASP A 20 -3.40 -10.32 -9.47
CA ASP A 20 -2.33 -10.83 -10.31
C ASP A 20 -0.95 -10.27 -9.92
N LEU A 21 -0.91 -9.13 -9.22
CA LEU A 21 0.35 -8.49 -8.80
C LEU A 21 1.15 -9.34 -7.81
N VAL A 22 0.52 -10.28 -7.09
CA VAL A 22 1.22 -11.24 -6.22
C VAL A 22 2.17 -12.18 -6.97
N ASN A 23 2.07 -12.24 -8.30
CA ASN A 23 2.94 -13.04 -9.16
C ASN A 23 4.12 -12.24 -9.72
N LYS A 24 4.22 -10.96 -9.39
CA LYS A 24 5.34 -10.13 -9.81
C LYS A 24 6.54 -10.35 -8.89
N LYS A 25 7.74 -10.34 -9.46
CA LYS A 25 8.99 -10.59 -8.72
C LYS A 25 9.20 -9.58 -7.57
N GLU A 26 8.80 -8.33 -7.76
CA GLU A 26 8.85 -7.30 -6.72
C GLU A 26 8.00 -7.64 -5.49
N PHE A 27 6.96 -8.46 -5.65
CA PHE A 27 6.13 -8.91 -4.55
C PHE A 27 6.80 -10.02 -3.74
N ASP A 28 7.59 -10.89 -4.37
CA ASP A 28 8.28 -11.99 -3.67
C ASP A 28 9.19 -11.47 -2.55
N ASP A 29 9.86 -10.34 -2.79
CA ASP A 29 10.71 -9.70 -1.79
C ASP A 29 9.90 -9.08 -0.62
N LEU A 30 8.63 -8.71 -0.87
CA LEU A 30 7.72 -8.20 0.16
C LEU A 30 7.18 -9.30 1.09
N VAL A 31 6.99 -10.52 0.58
CA VAL A 31 6.43 -11.64 1.37
C VAL A 31 7.24 -11.88 2.64
N ASN A 32 8.56 -11.68 2.58
CA ASN A 32 9.47 -11.86 3.70
C ASN A 32 9.40 -10.73 4.76
N LEU A 33 8.74 -9.62 4.44
CA LEU A 33 8.63 -8.44 5.31
C LEU A 33 7.30 -8.35 6.05
N PHE A 34 6.29 -9.11 5.62
CA PHE A 34 4.98 -9.14 6.26
C PHE A 34 5.03 -9.95 7.55
N PHE A 35 4.44 -9.38 8.61
CA PHE A 35 4.23 -10.12 9.85
C PHE A 35 3.06 -11.10 9.69
N ASP A 36 3.04 -12.15 10.51
CA ASP A 36 2.03 -13.21 10.40
C ASP A 36 0.62 -12.70 10.71
N ASP A 37 0.51 -11.65 11.50
CA ASP A 37 -0.74 -11.01 11.90
C ASP A 37 -1.14 -9.80 11.02
N GLU A 38 -0.43 -9.55 9.93
CA GLU A 38 -0.78 -8.50 8.97
C GLU A 38 -1.68 -8.99 7.87
N GLU A 39 -2.83 -8.36 7.71
CA GLU A 39 -3.73 -8.58 6.59
C GLU A 39 -3.32 -7.71 5.39
N ILE A 40 -3.18 -8.32 4.20
CA ILE A 40 -2.89 -7.59 2.96
C ILE A 40 -4.21 -7.09 2.35
N ILE A 41 -4.39 -5.78 2.30
CA ILE A 41 -5.66 -5.15 1.94
C ILE A 41 -5.73 -4.83 0.45
N ASP A 42 -4.66 -4.29 -0.13
CA ASP A 42 -4.63 -4.00 -1.56
C ASP A 42 -3.21 -3.87 -2.12
N LEU A 43 -3.14 -4.01 -3.44
CA LEU A 43 -1.94 -3.81 -4.25
C LEU A 43 -2.29 -2.85 -5.39
N LEU A 44 -1.37 -1.97 -5.76
CA LEU A 44 -1.55 -1.08 -6.90
C LEU A 44 -0.21 -0.74 -7.52
N VAL A 45 -0.10 -0.83 -8.85
CA VAL A 45 1.06 -0.29 -9.56
C VAL A 45 0.89 1.22 -9.72
N VAL A 46 1.88 1.98 -9.30
CA VAL A 46 1.88 3.44 -9.31
C VAL A 46 3.17 4.00 -9.89
N GLY A 47 3.14 5.24 -10.38
CA GLY A 47 4.33 6.00 -10.72
C GLY A 47 4.88 6.75 -9.52
N ILE A 48 6.20 6.75 -9.32
CA ILE A 48 6.90 7.70 -8.43
C ILE A 48 8.19 8.10 -9.13
N GLU A 49 8.37 9.40 -9.36
CA GLU A 49 9.52 9.97 -10.08
C GLU A 49 9.72 9.32 -11.46
N ASN A 50 8.63 9.20 -12.24
CA ASN A 50 8.62 8.55 -13.57
C ASN A 50 9.06 7.07 -13.59
N LYS A 51 9.05 6.38 -12.45
CA LYS A 51 9.36 4.95 -12.36
C LYS A 51 8.15 4.20 -11.82
N ALA A 52 7.97 2.95 -12.24
CA ALA A 52 6.92 2.09 -11.72
C ALA A 52 7.31 1.56 -10.33
N TRP A 53 6.36 1.63 -9.41
CA TRP A 53 6.44 1.12 -8.04
C TRP A 53 5.20 0.27 -7.76
N LEU A 54 5.35 -0.74 -6.92
CA LEU A 54 4.26 -1.45 -6.30
C LEU A 54 3.94 -0.78 -4.96
N LEU A 55 2.74 -0.22 -4.86
CA LEU A 55 2.13 0.19 -3.60
C LEU A 55 1.40 -1.00 -3.00
N THR A 56 1.75 -1.34 -1.77
CA THR A 56 1.06 -2.38 -0.99
C THR A 56 0.50 -1.77 0.28
N LEU A 57 -0.81 -1.95 0.49
CA LEU A 57 -1.50 -1.59 1.73
C LEU A 57 -1.76 -2.85 2.54
N THR A 58 -1.39 -2.81 3.81
CA THR A 58 -1.81 -3.79 4.82
C THR A 58 -2.70 -3.11 5.86
N ASN A 59 -3.25 -3.87 6.81
CA ASN A 59 -3.96 -3.30 7.95
C ASN A 59 -3.07 -2.48 8.91
N LYS A 60 -1.74 -2.48 8.74
CA LYS A 60 -0.80 -1.80 9.65
C LYS A 60 0.20 -0.86 8.97
N ARG A 61 0.55 -1.14 7.72
CA ARG A 61 1.66 -0.51 7.00
C ARG A 61 1.35 -0.26 5.53
N LEU A 62 2.04 0.75 4.98
CA LEU A 62 2.20 1.04 3.57
C LEU A 62 3.61 0.64 3.13
N PHE A 63 3.70 -0.05 1.99
CA PHE A 63 4.96 -0.33 1.32
C PHE A 63 4.98 0.27 -0.07
N PHE A 64 6.13 0.83 -0.46
CA PHE A 64 6.42 1.24 -1.81
C PHE A 64 7.65 0.49 -2.27
N VAL A 65 7.49 -0.37 -3.29
CA VAL A 65 8.58 -1.21 -3.79
C VAL A 65 8.88 -0.90 -5.24
N LYS A 66 10.13 -0.61 -5.52
CA LYS A 66 10.63 -0.45 -6.87
C LYS A 66 11.64 -1.54 -7.19
N LYS A 67 11.37 -2.20 -8.32
CA LYS A 67 12.30 -3.14 -8.92
C LYS A 67 13.60 -2.42 -9.31
N HIS A 68 14.73 -2.93 -8.86
CA HIS A 68 16.04 -2.48 -9.31
C HIS A 68 16.67 -3.55 -10.21
N ASN A 69 17.20 -3.16 -11.37
CA ASN A 69 17.57 -4.12 -12.42
C ASN A 69 18.84 -4.94 -12.11
N LEU A 70 19.65 -4.53 -11.12
CA LEU A 70 20.96 -5.12 -10.80
C LEU A 70 21.24 -5.30 -9.28
N TYR A 71 20.39 -4.78 -8.39
CA TYR A 71 20.56 -4.82 -6.93
C TYR A 71 19.22 -5.17 -6.25
N ASN A 72 19.25 -5.40 -4.94
CA ASN A 72 18.04 -5.57 -4.12
C ASN A 72 17.01 -4.47 -4.43
N ASN A 73 15.72 -4.81 -4.35
CA ASN A 73 14.64 -3.84 -4.54
C ASN A 73 14.79 -2.65 -3.60
N VAL A 74 14.37 -1.46 -4.07
CA VAL A 74 14.22 -0.31 -3.18
C VAL A 74 12.86 -0.43 -2.52
N ILE A 75 12.87 -0.57 -1.20
CA ILE A 75 11.67 -0.72 -0.38
C ILE A 75 11.59 0.47 0.57
N LYS A 76 10.50 1.23 0.49
CA LYS A 76 10.12 2.21 1.50
C LYS A 76 8.92 1.67 2.28
N GLN A 77 8.98 1.74 3.59
CA GLN A 77 7.95 1.23 4.51
C GLN A 77 7.54 2.34 5.47
N TYR A 78 6.23 2.48 5.68
CA TYR A 78 5.67 3.38 6.68
C TYR A 78 4.55 2.69 7.44
N GLY A 79 4.56 2.80 8.75
CA GLY A 79 3.39 2.46 9.57
C GLY A 79 2.23 3.42 9.27
N LEU A 80 1.00 2.95 9.39
CA LEU A 80 -0.19 3.79 9.18
C LEU A 80 -0.24 4.95 10.20
N GLU A 81 0.37 4.78 11.37
CA GLU A 81 0.54 5.81 12.39
C GLU A 81 1.44 6.97 11.98
N GLN A 82 2.31 6.72 11.01
CA GLN A 82 3.23 7.72 10.48
C GLN A 82 2.56 8.59 9.41
N LEU A 83 1.42 8.16 8.86
CA LEU A 83 0.66 8.90 7.84
C LEU A 83 -0.08 10.07 8.49
N LYS A 84 0.32 11.30 8.16
CA LYS A 84 -0.33 12.53 8.67
C LYS A 84 -1.44 13.02 7.79
N ASP A 85 -1.24 12.91 6.48
CA ASP A 85 -2.20 13.42 5.50
C ASP A 85 -2.08 12.65 4.19
N LEU A 86 -3.21 12.49 3.51
CA LEU A 86 -3.34 11.84 2.21
C LEU A 86 -4.18 12.74 1.31
N ARG A 87 -3.54 13.34 0.30
CA ARG A 87 -4.20 14.30 -0.60
C ARG A 87 -4.42 13.69 -1.97
N LEU A 88 -5.66 13.74 -2.44
CA LEU A 88 -6.02 13.45 -3.81
C LEU A 88 -5.88 14.72 -4.66
N THR A 89 -5.21 14.61 -5.80
CA THR A 89 -5.20 15.65 -6.83
C THR A 89 -5.51 14.99 -8.16
N ASP A 90 -6.55 15.47 -8.84
CA ASP A 90 -7.07 14.87 -10.06
C ASP A 90 -6.94 15.78 -11.28
N SER A 91 -6.83 15.14 -12.44
CA SER A 91 -6.86 15.77 -13.75
C SER A 91 -7.63 14.84 -14.68
N THR A 92 -8.88 15.21 -14.97
CA THR A 92 -9.83 14.47 -15.82
C THR A 92 -9.93 12.98 -15.46
N GLN A 93 -9.14 12.12 -16.11
CA GLN A 93 -9.18 10.66 -15.94
C GLN A 93 -8.09 10.12 -15.02
N PHE A 94 -7.03 10.91 -14.80
CA PHE A 94 -5.88 10.53 -13.98
C PHE A 94 -5.91 11.26 -12.65
N ALA A 95 -5.23 10.68 -11.68
CA ALA A 95 -5.05 11.26 -10.38
C ALA A 95 -3.64 11.01 -9.85
N SER A 96 -3.32 11.75 -8.81
CA SER A 96 -2.16 11.53 -7.97
C SER A 96 -2.59 11.52 -6.51
N LEU A 97 -1.89 10.73 -5.71
CA LEU A 97 -2.03 10.76 -4.26
C LEU A 97 -0.72 11.26 -3.67
N SER A 98 -0.81 12.24 -2.78
CA SER A 98 0.33 12.74 -2.02
C SER A 98 0.23 12.24 -0.59
N PHE A 99 1.17 11.40 -0.20
CA PHE A 99 1.33 10.86 1.14
C PHE A 99 2.30 11.75 1.92
N ILE A 100 1.83 12.30 3.04
CA ILE A 100 2.63 13.13 3.93
C ILE A 100 2.89 12.32 5.19
N PHE A 101 4.15 12.02 5.45
CA PHE A 101 4.63 11.35 6.66
C PHE A 101 5.42 12.33 7.54
N ASP A 102 5.73 11.94 8.77
CA ASP A 102 6.49 12.78 9.71
C ASP A 102 7.82 13.32 9.13
N ASN A 103 8.54 12.51 8.36
CA ASN A 103 9.87 12.85 7.82
C ASN A 103 10.01 12.60 6.31
N ASP A 104 8.91 12.34 5.61
CA ASP A 104 8.97 12.02 4.17
C ASP A 104 7.70 12.46 3.44
N PHE A 105 7.83 12.65 2.14
CA PHE A 105 6.76 12.99 1.23
C PHE A 105 6.84 12.10 0.00
N ILE A 106 5.76 11.37 -0.28
CA ILE A 106 5.66 10.52 -1.46
C ILE A 106 4.47 10.97 -2.30
N LYS A 107 4.73 11.42 -3.52
CA LYS A 107 3.71 11.62 -4.53
C LYS A 107 3.67 10.42 -5.45
N VAL A 108 2.53 9.75 -5.51
CA VAL A 108 2.26 8.71 -6.51
C VAL A 108 1.43 9.29 -7.64
N GLU A 109 1.73 8.88 -8.87
CA GLU A 109 1.12 9.35 -10.11
C GLU A 109 0.82 8.16 -11.04
N ASN A 110 0.32 8.44 -12.26
CA ASN A 110 -0.03 7.43 -13.26
C ASN A 110 -1.09 6.41 -12.79
N ILE A 111 -2.02 6.86 -11.95
CA ILE A 111 -3.19 6.07 -11.53
C ILE A 111 -4.46 6.73 -12.04
N THR A 112 -5.49 5.93 -12.33
CA THR A 112 -6.80 6.46 -12.69
C THR A 112 -7.45 7.12 -11.47
N LEU A 113 -8.38 8.05 -11.70
CA LEU A 113 -9.15 8.67 -10.62
C LEU A 113 -9.90 7.64 -9.76
N ASN A 114 -10.42 6.58 -10.39
CA ASN A 114 -11.14 5.52 -9.69
C ASN A 114 -10.23 4.69 -8.80
N GLU A 115 -9.05 4.30 -9.28
CA GLU A 115 -8.04 3.61 -8.48
C GLU A 115 -7.60 4.47 -7.30
N ALA A 116 -7.32 5.76 -7.55
CA ALA A 116 -6.91 6.70 -6.50
C ALA A 116 -7.96 6.85 -5.39
N LYS A 117 -9.24 6.96 -5.77
CA LYS A 117 -10.36 7.01 -4.82
C LYS A 117 -10.52 5.70 -4.05
N LEU A 118 -10.41 4.56 -4.73
CA LEU A 118 -10.57 3.25 -4.12
C LEU A 118 -9.46 2.99 -3.09
N ILE A 119 -8.19 3.16 -3.50
CA ILE A 119 -7.06 2.93 -2.60
C ILE A 119 -7.05 3.96 -1.47
N GLY A 120 -7.38 5.23 -1.75
CA GLY A 120 -7.48 6.26 -0.72
C GLY A 120 -8.54 5.95 0.33
N LYS A 121 -9.70 5.45 -0.09
CA LYS A 121 -10.75 4.98 0.83
C LYS A 121 -10.26 3.82 1.70
N LYS A 122 -9.59 2.82 1.09
CA LYS A 122 -9.03 1.68 1.83
C LYS A 122 -7.99 2.13 2.86
N ILE A 123 -7.06 3.02 2.49
CA ILE A 123 -6.05 3.58 3.40
C ILE A 123 -6.72 4.28 4.60
N ALA A 124 -7.71 5.13 4.34
CA ALA A 124 -8.43 5.83 5.41
C ALA A 124 -9.12 4.85 6.37
N GLN A 125 -9.78 3.82 5.83
CA GLN A 125 -10.44 2.79 6.63
C GLN A 125 -9.43 2.00 7.48
N SER A 126 -8.31 1.59 6.89
CA SER A 126 -7.25 0.87 7.60
C SER A 126 -6.67 1.70 8.75
N ASN A 127 -6.46 2.99 8.52
CA ASN A 127 -5.94 3.89 9.57
C ASN A 127 -6.95 4.06 10.71
N ILE A 128 -8.25 4.24 10.41
CA ILE A 128 -9.31 4.30 11.44
C ILE A 128 -9.33 3.00 12.26
N ASN A 129 -9.34 1.85 11.60
CA ASN A 129 -9.36 0.55 12.28
C ASN A 129 -8.15 0.38 13.20
N TRP A 130 -6.95 0.72 12.70
CA TRP A 130 -5.71 0.68 13.47
C TRP A 130 -5.76 1.57 14.73
N LEU A 131 -6.28 2.79 14.60
CA LEU A 131 -6.45 3.70 15.75
C LEU A 131 -7.46 3.18 16.78
N ASP A 132 -8.52 2.51 16.35
CA ASP A 132 -9.54 1.97 17.24
C ASP A 132 -9.09 0.70 17.97
N GLU A 133 -8.26 -0.14 17.34
CA GLU A 133 -7.59 -1.26 18.01
C GLU A 133 -6.78 -0.76 19.22
N ILE A 134 -6.02 0.32 19.06
CA ILE A 134 -5.23 0.91 20.15
C ILE A 134 -6.13 1.38 21.30
N LYS A 135 -7.22 2.08 20.99
CA LYS A 135 -8.15 2.56 22.03
C LYS A 135 -8.77 1.40 22.82
N ASN A 136 -9.00 0.27 22.17
CA ASN A 136 -9.58 -0.91 22.81
C ASN A 136 -8.56 -1.68 23.67
N MET A 137 -7.26 -1.55 23.41
CA MET A 137 -6.19 -2.13 24.24
C MET A 137 -5.92 -1.34 25.54
N VAL A 138 -6.35 -0.07 25.61
CA VAL A 138 -6.14 0.83 26.76
C VAL A 138 -7.32 0.81 27.75
N LYS A 139 -8.36 0.00 27.49
CA LYS A 139 -9.49 -0.24 28.39
C LYS A 139 -9.29 -1.50 29.21
#